data_AF-A0A2P8D0X6-F1
#
_entry.id   AF-A0A2P8D0X6-F1
#
_cell.length_a   1.000
_cell.length_b   1.000
_cell.length_c   1.000
_cell.angle_alpha   90.00
_cell.angle_beta   90.00
_cell.angle_gamma   90.00
#
_symmetry.space_group_name_H-M   'P 1'
#
loop_
_entity.id
_entity.type
_entity.pdbx_description
1 polymer ?
#
loop_
_entity_poly.entity_id
_entity_poly.type
_entity_poly.pdbx_seq_one_letter_code
_entity_poly.pdbx_strand_id
1 'polypeptide(L)'
;MKLLLLVLTIAFSNFLYANQVSDYFSLTNEAELLICKEQPELALKHYDKAFQLNMEPFGKDVYNAWICAYKQNDTVRFTAYSKIIIKRGAFLHDFTHENLLNQVPGGPKVDRFSNIWRALKLKIPKSIDSLVRADLQAIRDADQPPRKFFIEKCKGQYNICGRDSLNIFDSLNVLRLKQLILEKGFPTESKVGFESDFPANSPFFDIILLHDRSWTNRHTLDTLLYNKIKTGEFHPQNYALLKDQNISRFKDTVSYYQDNPYSVYGSFGIYVLDKEFFAGKLVKFDIQKIDKARADIYLEPLKEMYAKGAYQYKNQEYHFLDFKYMFIVDDFPEEAKEKIKTNSFTKAETDDFNSIRLHRCKYGLRH
;
A
#
# COMPACT_ATOMS: atom_id res chain seq x y z
N MET A 1 35.00 -11.73 -25.98
CA MET A 1 35.28 -11.74 -24.53
C MET A 1 34.76 -10.50 -23.80
N LYS A 2 35.13 -9.26 -24.17
CA LYS A 2 34.65 -8.03 -23.49
C LYS A 2 33.11 -7.86 -23.51
N LEU A 3 32.45 -8.16 -24.63
CA LEU A 3 30.99 -8.11 -24.75
C LEU A 3 30.29 -9.14 -23.84
N LEU A 4 30.83 -10.36 -23.76
CA LEU A 4 30.31 -11.42 -22.88
C LEU A 4 30.46 -11.02 -21.40
N LEU A 5 31.60 -10.43 -21.02
CA LEU A 5 31.82 -9.93 -19.66
C LEU A 5 30.82 -8.81 -19.32
N LEU A 6 30.57 -7.88 -20.25
CA LEU A 6 29.60 -6.81 -20.07
C LEU A 6 28.18 -7.36 -19.88
N VAL A 7 27.75 -8.30 -20.72
CA VAL A 7 26.44 -8.96 -20.60
C VAL A 7 26.32 -9.68 -19.26
N LEU A 8 27.35 -10.39 -18.81
CA LEU A 8 27.36 -11.05 -17.50
C LEU A 8 27.28 -10.06 -16.34
N THR A 9 27.99 -8.93 -16.40
CA THR A 9 27.92 -7.89 -15.35
C THR A 9 26.54 -7.23 -15.28
N ILE A 10 25.89 -6.98 -16.41
CA ILE A 10 24.53 -6.42 -16.45
C ILE A 10 23.53 -7.44 -15.89
N ALA A 11 23.63 -8.72 -16.32
CA ALA A 11 22.75 -9.78 -15.83
C ALA A 11 22.88 -9.99 -14.32
N PHE A 12 24.11 -10.03 -13.80
CA PHE A 12 24.37 -10.18 -12.37
C PHE A 12 23.85 -8.98 -11.56
N SER A 13 24.02 -7.76 -12.06
CA SER A 13 23.51 -6.55 -11.40
C SER A 13 21.98 -6.54 -11.31
N ASN A 14 21.30 -6.93 -12.39
CA ASN A 14 19.84 -7.05 -12.40
C ASN A 14 19.34 -8.13 -11.43
N PHE A 15 20.03 -9.27 -11.35
CA PHE A 15 19.69 -10.34 -10.41
C PHE A 15 19.86 -9.91 -8.94
N LEU A 16 20.96 -9.23 -8.61
CA LEU A 16 21.17 -8.69 -7.25
C LEU A 16 20.08 -7.69 -6.87
N TYR A 17 19.68 -6.81 -7.78
CA TYR A 17 18.63 -5.82 -7.51
C TYR A 17 17.24 -6.45 -7.32
N ALA A 18 16.85 -7.41 -8.18
CA ALA A 18 15.58 -8.12 -8.04
C ALA A 18 15.46 -8.86 -6.70
N ASN A 19 16.58 -9.43 -6.21
CA ASN A 19 16.61 -10.03 -4.89
C ASN A 19 16.41 -9.00 -3.77
N GLN A 20 16.91 -7.77 -3.92
CA GLN A 20 16.70 -6.70 -2.94
C GLN A 20 15.22 -6.29 -2.85
N VAL A 21 14.49 -6.28 -3.96
CA VAL A 21 13.05 -5.98 -3.97
C VAL A 21 12.26 -7.02 -3.20
N SER A 22 12.46 -8.30 -3.54
CA SER A 22 11.78 -9.39 -2.83
C SER A 22 12.18 -9.44 -1.36
N ASP A 23 13.46 -9.23 -1.05
CA ASP A 23 13.97 -9.25 0.32
C ASP A 23 13.42 -8.08 1.15
N TYR A 24 13.24 -6.91 0.54
CA TYR A 24 12.60 -5.76 1.19
C TYR A 24 11.19 -6.12 1.65
N PHE A 25 10.35 -6.61 0.75
CA PHE A 25 8.96 -6.96 1.09
C PHE A 25 8.87 -8.14 2.06
N SER A 26 9.80 -9.10 1.98
CA SER A 26 9.89 -10.18 2.97
C SER A 26 10.21 -9.65 4.36
N LEU A 27 11.21 -8.77 4.48
CA LEU A 27 11.63 -8.20 5.76
C LEU A 27 10.56 -7.28 6.38
N THR A 28 9.88 -6.46 5.57
CA THR A 28 8.79 -5.61 6.08
C THR A 28 7.59 -6.46 6.49
N ASN A 29 7.24 -7.51 5.73
CA ASN A 29 6.21 -8.46 6.14
C ASN A 29 6.54 -9.14 7.48
N GLU A 30 7.78 -9.63 7.65
CA GLU A 30 8.26 -10.20 8.92
C GLU A 30 8.17 -9.15 10.06
N ALA A 31 8.57 -7.91 9.82
CA ALA A 31 8.46 -6.84 10.81
C ALA A 31 7.00 -6.58 11.23
N GLU A 32 6.06 -6.52 10.27
CA GLU A 32 4.63 -6.34 10.53
C GLU A 32 4.03 -7.51 11.34
N LEU A 33 4.42 -8.75 11.04
CA LEU A 33 3.99 -9.92 11.80
C LEU A 33 4.57 -9.93 13.23
N LEU A 34 5.79 -9.44 13.43
CA LEU A 34 6.38 -9.23 14.76
C LEU A 34 5.64 -8.17 15.56
N ILE A 35 5.19 -7.08 14.90
CA ILE A 35 4.28 -6.12 15.55
C ILE A 35 2.99 -6.82 15.98
N CYS A 36 2.41 -7.66 15.11
CA CYS A 36 1.20 -8.42 15.44
C CYS A 36 1.41 -9.41 16.61
N LYS A 37 2.66 -9.77 16.94
CA LYS A 37 3.04 -10.56 18.12
C LYS A 37 3.48 -9.71 19.31
N GLU A 38 3.27 -8.40 19.26
CA GLU A 38 3.70 -7.46 20.30
C GLU A 38 5.22 -7.46 20.55
N GLN A 39 6.01 -7.69 19.50
CA GLN A 39 7.48 -7.71 19.54
C GLN A 39 8.11 -6.54 18.75
N PRO A 40 7.82 -5.28 19.10
CA PRO A 40 8.27 -4.10 18.35
C PRO A 40 9.81 -3.95 18.29
N GLU A 41 10.55 -4.42 19.29
CA GLU A 41 12.03 -4.39 19.24
C GLU A 41 12.60 -5.28 18.13
N LEU A 42 12.02 -6.46 17.93
CA LEU A 42 12.42 -7.35 16.84
C LEU A 42 11.94 -6.82 15.49
N ALA A 43 10.75 -6.23 15.44
CA ALA A 43 10.24 -5.57 14.23
C ALA A 43 11.19 -4.46 13.74
N LEU A 44 11.71 -3.63 14.66
CA LEU A 44 12.70 -2.59 14.34
C LEU A 44 13.96 -3.14 13.69
N LYS A 45 14.46 -4.33 14.11
CA LYS A 45 15.63 -4.97 13.51
C LYS A 45 15.37 -5.38 12.06
N HIS A 46 14.15 -5.83 11.75
CA HIS A 46 13.74 -6.19 10.40
C HIS A 46 13.55 -4.95 9.52
N TYR A 47 12.90 -3.90 10.03
CA TYR A 47 12.80 -2.62 9.32
C TYR A 47 14.17 -1.99 9.04
N ASP A 48 15.07 -1.95 10.03
CA ASP A 48 16.45 -1.47 9.85
C ASP A 48 17.12 -2.21 8.71
N LYS A 49 16.97 -3.54 8.65
CA LYS A 49 17.57 -4.35 7.60
C LYS A 49 16.92 -4.09 6.23
N ALA A 50 15.60 -3.95 6.18
CA ALA A 50 14.87 -3.63 4.96
C ALA A 50 15.31 -2.27 4.39
N PHE A 51 15.45 -1.26 5.25
CA PHE A 51 15.81 0.11 4.85
C PHE A 51 17.31 0.28 4.52
N GLN A 52 18.13 -0.74 4.78
CA GLN A 52 19.52 -0.81 4.31
C GLN A 52 19.65 -1.43 2.92
N LEU A 53 18.58 -2.04 2.38
CA LEU A 53 18.57 -2.49 1.00
C LEU A 53 18.59 -1.26 0.08
N ASN A 54 19.13 -1.40 -1.13
CA ASN A 54 19.26 -0.30 -2.09
C ASN A 54 17.91 0.01 -2.77
N MET A 55 16.89 0.25 -1.96
CA MET A 55 15.51 0.53 -2.31
C MET A 55 15.02 1.70 -1.44
N GLU A 56 14.20 2.56 -2.03
CA GLU A 56 13.49 3.58 -1.27
C GLU A 56 12.37 2.91 -0.46
N PRO A 57 12.37 3.04 0.88
CA PRO A 57 11.34 2.40 1.70
C PRO A 57 9.99 3.08 1.48
N PHE A 58 8.90 2.32 1.52
CA PHE A 58 7.54 2.87 1.42
C PHE A 58 7.13 3.57 2.72
N GLY A 59 6.31 4.60 2.60
CA GLY A 59 5.92 5.49 3.68
C GLY A 59 5.21 4.77 4.81
N LYS A 60 4.35 3.80 4.49
CA LYS A 60 3.67 2.97 5.51
C LYS A 60 4.65 2.16 6.36
N ASP A 61 5.71 1.63 5.74
CA ASP A 61 6.70 0.80 6.41
C ASP A 61 7.56 1.66 7.34
N VAL A 62 8.01 2.82 6.84
CA VAL A 62 8.75 3.80 7.64
C VAL A 62 7.89 4.33 8.79
N TYR A 63 6.60 4.54 8.54
CA TYR A 63 5.64 4.95 9.56
C TYR A 63 5.49 3.88 10.65
N ASN A 64 5.26 2.61 10.30
CA ASN A 64 5.15 1.53 11.28
C ASN A 64 6.44 1.38 12.11
N ALA A 65 7.60 1.49 11.46
CA ALA A 65 8.90 1.50 12.14
C ALA A 65 9.04 2.71 13.08
N TRP A 66 8.56 3.89 12.68
CA TRP A 66 8.54 5.11 13.49
C TRP A 66 7.66 4.98 14.73
N ILE A 67 6.48 4.35 14.63
CA ILE A 67 5.63 4.02 15.77
C ILE A 67 6.32 3.03 16.70
N CYS A 68 6.95 1.99 16.15
CA CYS A 68 7.71 1.03 16.96
C CYS A 68 8.85 1.72 17.73
N ALA A 69 9.61 2.60 17.07
CA ALA A 69 10.70 3.34 17.70
C ALA A 69 10.18 4.25 18.82
N TYR A 70 9.05 4.91 18.62
CA TYR A 70 8.38 5.70 19.65
C TYR A 70 7.97 4.83 20.85
N LYS A 71 7.24 3.72 20.63
CA LYS A 71 6.83 2.80 21.70
C LYS A 71 8.01 2.21 22.48
N GLN A 72 9.15 2.00 21.82
CA GLN A 72 10.37 1.50 22.45
C GLN A 72 11.24 2.60 23.10
N ASN A 73 10.77 3.85 23.10
CA ASN A 73 11.52 5.02 23.57
C ASN A 73 12.91 5.17 22.89
N ASP A 74 13.05 4.66 21.66
CA ASP A 74 14.27 4.67 20.86
C ASP A 74 14.37 5.96 20.06
N THR A 75 14.96 6.98 20.67
CA THR A 75 15.13 8.28 20.03
C THR A 75 16.06 8.26 18.82
N VAL A 76 16.98 7.29 18.73
CA VAL A 76 17.93 7.22 17.62
C VAL A 76 17.21 6.79 16.35
N ARG A 77 16.47 5.67 16.41
CA ARG A 77 15.66 5.19 15.29
C ARG A 77 14.52 6.14 14.96
N PHE A 78 13.83 6.66 15.97
CA PHE A 78 12.78 7.66 15.75
C PHE A 78 13.31 8.87 14.98
N THR A 79 14.49 9.40 15.34
CA THR A 79 15.15 10.50 14.63
C THR A 79 15.47 10.12 13.19
N ALA A 80 16.01 8.91 12.96
CA ALA A 80 16.35 8.43 11.63
C ALA A 80 15.10 8.31 10.73
N TYR A 81 14.03 7.67 11.19
CA TYR A 81 12.80 7.51 10.41
C TYR A 81 12.05 8.82 10.22
N SER A 82 12.06 9.71 11.24
CA SER A 82 11.49 11.06 11.13
C SER A 82 12.12 11.84 9.98
N LYS A 83 13.44 11.72 9.76
CA LYS A 83 14.09 12.38 8.63
C LYS A 83 13.52 11.95 7.28
N ILE A 84 13.22 10.66 7.13
CA ILE A 84 12.68 10.10 5.89
C ILE A 84 11.28 10.68 5.63
N ILE A 85 10.38 10.61 6.61
CA ILE A 85 8.99 11.06 6.42
C ILE A 85 8.85 12.59 6.34
N ILE A 86 9.69 13.36 7.07
CA ILE A 86 9.74 14.83 6.95
C ILE A 86 10.21 15.25 5.55
N LYS A 87 11.26 14.62 5.02
CA LYS A 87 11.81 14.91 3.69
C LYS A 87 10.76 14.72 2.58
N ARG A 88 9.80 13.81 2.79
CA ARG A 88 8.67 13.50 1.91
C ARG A 88 7.38 14.26 2.24
N GLY A 89 7.41 15.17 3.21
CA GLY A 89 6.28 16.04 3.52
C GLY A 89 5.17 15.39 4.35
N ALA A 90 5.51 14.54 5.33
CA ALA A 90 4.53 14.05 6.29
C ALA A 90 4.02 15.17 7.21
N PHE A 91 2.76 15.06 7.65
CA PHE A 91 2.10 15.98 8.61
C PHE A 91 2.17 17.46 8.18
N LEU A 92 1.80 17.73 6.93
CA LEU A 92 1.73 19.10 6.38
C LEU A 92 0.40 19.81 6.64
N HIS A 93 -0.64 19.07 7.01
CA HIS A 93 -2.00 19.56 7.23
C HIS A 93 -2.40 19.48 8.71
N ASP A 94 -3.68 19.72 9.01
CA ASP A 94 -4.24 19.89 10.37
C ASP A 94 -3.98 18.70 11.32
N PHE A 95 -3.66 17.53 10.76
CA PHE A 95 -3.22 16.37 11.53
C PHE A 95 -1.73 16.46 11.87
N THR A 96 -1.43 16.82 13.12
CA THR A 96 -0.06 16.92 13.62
C THR A 96 0.47 15.58 14.11
N HIS A 97 1.79 15.40 14.05
CA HIS A 97 2.44 14.23 14.64
C HIS A 97 2.19 14.13 16.16
N GLU A 98 2.05 15.26 16.88
CA GLU A 98 1.72 15.24 18.31
C GLU A 98 0.34 14.64 18.56
N ASN A 99 -0.66 15.03 17.77
CA ASN A 99 -2.02 14.49 17.89
C ASN A 99 -2.02 12.98 17.70
N LEU A 100 -1.24 12.47 16.74
CA LEU A 100 -1.09 11.05 16.51
C LEU A 100 -0.37 10.35 17.66
N LEU A 101 0.80 10.84 18.08
CA LEU A 101 1.59 10.19 19.13
C LEU A 101 0.85 10.13 20.47
N ASN A 102 0.04 11.14 20.78
CA ASN A 102 -0.82 11.16 21.97
C ASN A 102 -1.88 10.04 21.97
N GLN A 103 -2.21 9.47 20.81
CA GLN A 103 -3.19 8.39 20.68
C GLN A 103 -2.55 7.00 20.71
N VAL A 104 -1.21 6.90 20.68
CA VAL A 104 -0.49 5.61 20.65
C VAL A 104 -0.50 4.96 22.04
N PRO A 105 -1.16 3.80 22.22
CA PRO A 105 -1.22 3.13 23.51
C PRO A 105 0.17 2.69 24.00
N GLY A 106 0.47 2.93 25.28
CA GLY A 106 1.74 2.57 25.90
C GLY A 106 2.95 3.40 25.44
N GLY A 107 2.73 4.51 24.74
CA GLY A 107 3.80 5.40 24.29
C GLY A 107 4.49 6.17 25.44
N PRO A 108 5.77 6.57 25.29
CA PRO A 108 6.46 7.44 26.23
C PRO A 108 5.96 8.90 26.15
N LYS A 109 6.47 9.79 27.00
CA LYS A 109 6.10 11.23 26.98
C LYS A 109 6.33 11.86 25.61
N VAL A 110 5.26 12.39 25.01
CA VAL A 110 5.24 12.96 23.65
C VAL A 110 6.19 14.14 23.50
N ASP A 111 6.31 15.02 24.50
CA ASP A 111 7.12 16.25 24.45
C ASP A 111 8.56 16.03 23.96
N ARG A 112 9.21 14.95 24.41
CA ARG A 112 10.58 14.60 24.02
C ARG A 112 10.67 14.37 22.51
N PHE A 113 9.73 13.61 21.97
CA PHE A 113 9.68 13.23 20.56
C PHE A 113 9.21 14.41 19.69
N SER A 114 8.30 15.24 20.20
CA SER A 114 7.87 16.47 19.52
C SER A 114 9.00 17.49 19.41
N ASN A 115 9.84 17.60 20.44
CA ASN A 115 11.04 18.45 20.37
C ASN A 115 12.02 17.96 19.28
N ILE A 116 12.24 16.64 19.18
CA ILE A 116 13.07 16.05 18.11
C ILE A 116 12.46 16.39 16.74
N TRP A 117 11.16 16.14 16.55
CA TRP A 117 10.47 16.41 15.30
C TRP A 117 10.58 17.89 14.89
N ARG A 118 10.24 18.82 15.79
CA ARG A 118 10.31 20.26 15.53
C ARG A 118 11.72 20.69 15.14
N ALA A 119 12.74 20.19 15.83
CA ALA A 119 14.13 20.47 15.49
C ALA A 119 14.54 19.93 14.10
N LEU A 120 14.04 18.75 13.72
CA LEU A 120 14.29 18.17 12.39
C LEU A 120 13.57 18.93 11.28
N LYS A 121 12.30 19.30 11.48
CA LYS A 121 11.48 20.01 10.48
C LYS A 121 12.09 21.35 10.07
N LEU A 122 12.79 22.04 10.98
CA LEU A 122 13.52 23.28 10.68
C LEU A 122 14.79 23.08 9.85
N LYS A 123 15.39 21.89 9.88
CA LYS A 123 16.71 21.60 9.28
C LYS A 123 16.62 20.83 7.96
N ILE A 124 15.54 20.08 7.76
CA ILE A 124 15.43 19.16 6.64
C ILE A 124 14.71 19.86 5.49
N PRO A 125 15.39 20.13 4.36
CA PRO A 125 14.71 20.61 3.17
C PRO A 125 13.82 19.49 2.62
N LYS A 126 12.67 19.88 2.09
CA LYS A 126 11.80 18.96 1.33
C LYS A 126 12.53 18.56 0.06
N SER A 127 12.54 17.27 -0.28
CA SER A 127 13.15 16.77 -1.54
C SER A 127 12.10 16.42 -2.60
N ILE A 128 10.97 17.10 -2.56
CA ILE A 128 9.83 16.82 -3.42
C ILE A 128 10.01 17.58 -4.73
N ASP A 129 9.83 16.89 -5.85
CA ASP A 129 9.70 17.49 -7.17
C ASP A 129 8.35 18.22 -7.26
N SER A 130 8.38 19.53 -6.99
CA SER A 130 7.18 20.36 -6.95
C SER A 130 6.50 20.49 -8.31
N LEU A 131 7.25 20.37 -9.42
CA LEU A 131 6.69 20.45 -10.76
C LEU A 131 5.90 19.20 -11.09
N VAL A 132 6.50 18.02 -10.91
CA VAL A 132 5.79 16.74 -11.15
C VAL A 132 4.60 16.60 -10.20
N ARG A 133 4.73 17.05 -8.94
CA ARG A 133 3.61 17.07 -8.00
C ARG A 133 2.48 17.99 -8.47
N ALA A 134 2.80 19.18 -8.99
CA ALA A 134 1.80 20.09 -9.53
C ALA A 134 1.10 19.52 -10.77
N ASP A 135 1.83 18.82 -11.64
CA ASP A 135 1.26 18.15 -12.82
C ASP A 135 0.28 17.03 -12.41
N LEU A 136 0.65 16.21 -11.41
CA LEU A 136 -0.25 15.19 -10.85
C LEU A 136 -1.51 15.81 -10.24
N GLN A 137 -1.33 16.90 -9.48
CA GLN A 137 -2.42 17.65 -8.89
C GLN A 137 -3.37 18.20 -9.97
N ALA A 138 -2.83 18.74 -11.06
CA ALA A 138 -3.62 19.24 -12.18
C ALA A 138 -4.43 18.14 -12.88
N ILE A 139 -3.86 16.93 -13.05
CA ILE A 139 -4.59 15.78 -13.61
C ILE A 139 -5.76 15.40 -12.69
N ARG A 140 -5.52 15.33 -11.38
CA ARG A 140 -6.55 15.04 -10.38
C ARG A 140 -7.64 16.11 -10.36
N ASP A 141 -7.25 17.38 -10.40
CA ASP A 141 -8.21 18.49 -10.31
C ASP A 141 -9.04 18.62 -11.60
N ALA A 142 -8.51 18.17 -12.75
CA ALA A 142 -9.29 18.08 -13.98
C ALA A 142 -10.36 16.97 -13.95
N ASP A 143 -10.25 15.99 -13.06
CA ASP A 143 -11.19 14.88 -12.92
C ASP A 143 -12.49 15.28 -12.19
N GLN A 144 -12.43 16.25 -11.27
CA GLN A 144 -13.55 16.57 -10.37
C GLN A 144 -14.67 17.41 -11.00
N PRO A 145 -14.42 18.48 -11.79
CA PRO A 145 -15.47 19.33 -12.33
C PRO A 145 -16.50 18.60 -13.22
N PRO A 146 -16.11 17.69 -14.14
CA PRO A 146 -17.08 16.93 -14.93
C PRO A 146 -18.01 16.08 -14.04
N ARG A 147 -17.47 15.48 -12.98
CA ARG A 147 -18.27 14.69 -12.03
C ARG A 147 -19.27 15.56 -11.30
N LYS A 148 -18.83 16.70 -10.76
CA LYS A 148 -19.71 17.66 -10.07
C LYS A 148 -20.86 18.10 -10.98
N PHE A 149 -20.55 18.46 -12.23
CA PHE A 149 -21.57 18.83 -13.22
C PHE A 149 -22.61 17.74 -13.42
N PHE A 150 -22.21 16.47 -13.61
CA PHE A 150 -23.17 15.38 -13.81
C PHE A 150 -23.90 14.98 -12.52
N ILE A 151 -23.28 15.11 -11.35
CA ILE A 151 -23.96 14.90 -10.05
C ILE A 151 -25.13 15.88 -9.91
N GLU A 152 -24.88 17.17 -10.17
CA GLU A 152 -25.88 18.23 -10.10
C GLU A 152 -26.96 18.06 -11.18
N LYS A 153 -26.54 17.88 -12.44
CA LYS A 153 -27.46 17.74 -13.59
C LYS A 153 -28.37 16.51 -13.47
N CYS A 154 -27.87 15.42 -12.90
CA CYS A 154 -28.56 14.14 -12.90
C CYS A 154 -29.04 13.70 -11.52
N LYS A 155 -29.12 14.63 -10.57
CA LYS A 155 -29.65 14.39 -9.22
C LYS A 155 -29.01 13.15 -8.56
N GLY A 156 -27.68 13.04 -8.68
CA GLY A 156 -26.91 11.91 -8.15
C GLY A 156 -26.80 10.67 -9.04
N GLN A 157 -27.58 10.55 -10.14
CA GLN A 157 -27.49 9.45 -11.10
C GLN A 157 -26.45 9.68 -12.21
N TYR A 158 -25.35 10.34 -11.86
CA TYR A 158 -24.35 10.85 -12.79
C TYR A 158 -23.69 9.75 -13.64
N ASN A 159 -23.54 8.55 -13.06
CA ASN A 159 -22.98 7.38 -13.74
C ASN A 159 -23.85 6.86 -14.89
N ILE A 160 -25.14 7.17 -14.92
CA ILE A 160 -26.05 6.75 -16.00
C ILE A 160 -26.08 7.82 -17.09
N CYS A 161 -26.35 9.07 -16.71
CA CYS A 161 -26.55 10.16 -17.67
C CYS A 161 -25.26 10.70 -18.30
N GLY A 162 -24.12 10.60 -17.58
CA GLY A 162 -22.85 11.19 -17.97
C GLY A 162 -21.84 10.17 -18.44
N ARG A 163 -22.25 8.90 -18.58
CA ARG A 163 -21.37 7.75 -18.78
C ARG A 163 -20.34 7.97 -19.89
N ASP A 164 -20.78 8.37 -21.08
CA ASP A 164 -19.88 8.50 -22.24
C ASP A 164 -18.89 9.66 -22.06
N SER A 165 -19.36 10.79 -21.54
CA SER A 165 -18.50 11.94 -21.24
C SER A 165 -17.48 11.63 -20.15
N LEU A 166 -17.92 11.04 -19.02
CA LEU A 166 -17.04 10.62 -17.94
C LEU A 166 -15.99 9.62 -18.42
N ASN A 167 -16.39 8.64 -19.24
CA ASN A 167 -15.47 7.71 -19.87
C ASN A 167 -14.42 8.43 -20.72
N ILE A 168 -14.78 9.47 -21.48
CA ILE A 168 -13.83 10.27 -22.26
C ILE A 168 -12.85 10.99 -21.33
N PHE A 169 -13.34 11.65 -20.29
CA PHE A 169 -12.48 12.34 -19.31
C PHE A 169 -11.53 11.37 -18.61
N ASP A 170 -12.01 10.21 -18.18
CA ASP A 170 -11.20 9.14 -17.59
C ASP A 170 -10.09 8.72 -18.56
N SER A 171 -10.42 8.53 -19.85
CA SER A 171 -9.44 8.21 -20.91
C SER A 171 -8.31 9.25 -20.97
N LEU A 172 -8.70 10.52 -21.04
CA LEU A 172 -7.77 11.63 -21.21
C LEU A 172 -6.86 11.77 -19.99
N ASN A 173 -7.40 11.62 -18.78
CA ASN A 173 -6.63 11.70 -17.55
C ASN A 173 -5.65 10.53 -17.41
N VAL A 174 -6.05 9.31 -17.78
CA VAL A 174 -5.16 8.14 -17.82
C VAL A 174 -4.03 8.32 -18.83
N LEU A 175 -4.33 8.83 -20.03
CA LEU A 175 -3.32 9.10 -21.05
C LEU A 175 -2.34 10.20 -20.61
N ARG A 176 -2.83 11.26 -19.97
CA ARG A 176 -1.99 12.32 -19.37
C ARG A 176 -1.08 11.77 -18.29
N LEU A 177 -1.61 10.93 -17.39
CA LEU A 177 -0.82 10.27 -16.35
C LEU A 177 0.26 9.37 -16.95
N LYS A 178 -0.11 8.56 -17.96
CA LYS A 178 0.85 7.71 -18.68
C LYS A 178 1.96 8.53 -19.30
N GLN A 179 1.61 9.62 -19.99
CA GLN A 179 2.58 10.51 -20.63
C GLN A 179 3.52 11.15 -19.60
N LEU A 180 2.97 11.66 -18.49
CA LEU A 180 3.76 12.22 -17.39
C LEU A 180 4.76 11.21 -16.82
N ILE A 181 4.33 9.95 -16.62
CA ILE A 181 5.22 8.87 -16.15
C ILE A 181 6.33 8.60 -17.17
N LEU A 182 6.02 8.58 -18.47
CA LEU A 182 7.02 8.34 -19.52
C LEU A 182 8.04 9.47 -19.63
N GLU A 183 7.60 10.72 -19.48
CA GLU A 183 8.46 11.91 -19.62
C GLU A 183 9.28 12.21 -18.37
N LYS A 184 8.68 12.05 -17.19
CA LYS A 184 9.27 12.48 -15.93
C LYS A 184 9.75 11.31 -15.09
N GLY A 185 9.35 10.08 -15.40
CA GLY A 185 9.59 8.91 -14.55
C GLY A 185 8.48 8.70 -13.51
N PHE A 186 8.46 7.51 -12.90
CA PHE A 186 7.36 7.10 -12.01
C PHE A 186 7.26 8.00 -10.76
N PRO A 187 6.05 8.44 -10.38
CA PRO A 187 5.82 9.33 -9.24
C PRO A 187 5.83 8.58 -7.90
N THR A 188 7.02 8.15 -7.47
CA THR A 188 7.21 7.53 -6.15
C THR A 188 6.98 8.53 -5.01
N GLU A 189 6.68 8.05 -3.81
CA GLU A 189 6.54 8.90 -2.61
C GLU A 189 7.82 9.68 -2.29
N SER A 190 9.00 9.12 -2.57
CA SER A 190 10.28 9.82 -2.40
C SER A 190 10.44 11.01 -3.35
N LYS A 191 9.78 10.95 -4.51
CA LYS A 191 9.83 11.97 -5.56
C LYS A 191 8.74 13.02 -5.40
N VAL A 192 7.49 12.61 -5.23
CA VAL A 192 6.34 13.54 -5.21
C VAL A 192 5.82 13.81 -3.81
N GLY A 193 6.36 13.15 -2.79
CA GLY A 193 5.96 13.29 -1.40
C GLY A 193 4.64 12.59 -1.09
N PHE A 194 4.17 12.79 0.14
CA PHE A 194 2.88 12.32 0.63
C PHE A 194 1.73 13.25 0.23
N GLU A 195 0.52 12.69 0.17
CA GLU A 195 -0.69 13.49 0.11
C GLU A 195 -1.03 14.09 1.49
N SER A 196 -2.23 14.67 1.65
CA SER A 196 -2.60 15.38 2.86
C SER A 196 -2.80 14.49 4.09
N ASP A 197 -3.06 13.20 3.87
CA ASP A 197 -3.68 12.32 4.87
C ASP A 197 -2.69 11.29 5.44
N PHE A 198 -1.39 11.63 5.53
CA PHE A 198 -0.38 10.75 6.12
C PHE A 198 -0.79 10.29 7.53
N PRO A 199 -0.73 8.97 7.84
CA PRO A 199 -0.08 7.89 7.09
C PRO A 199 -0.93 7.14 6.05
N ALA A 200 -2.23 7.44 5.92
CA ALA A 200 -3.16 6.79 5.00
C ALA A 200 -3.08 7.40 3.58
N ASN A 201 -1.89 7.48 2.99
CA ASN A 201 -1.72 8.10 1.67
C ASN A 201 -1.81 7.09 0.54
N SER A 202 -2.93 7.10 -0.16
CA SER A 202 -2.92 6.61 -1.54
C SER A 202 -2.09 7.55 -2.43
N PRO A 203 -1.46 7.05 -3.51
CA PRO A 203 -0.76 7.91 -4.45
C PRO A 203 -1.69 9.00 -5.03
N PHE A 204 -1.15 10.18 -5.39
CA PHE A 204 -1.89 11.31 -5.98
C PHE A 204 -2.84 10.94 -7.14
N PHE A 205 -2.43 9.91 -7.86
CA PHE A 205 -3.06 9.44 -9.08
C PHE A 205 -3.93 8.19 -8.84
N ASP A 206 -4.11 7.74 -7.59
CA ASP A 206 -4.86 6.52 -7.28
C ASP A 206 -6.28 6.57 -7.82
N ILE A 207 -6.97 7.70 -7.66
CA ILE A 207 -8.32 7.89 -8.22
C ILE A 207 -8.36 7.75 -9.75
N ILE A 208 -7.30 8.19 -10.44
CA ILE A 208 -7.18 8.03 -11.90
C ILE A 208 -6.97 6.56 -12.27
N LEU A 209 -6.21 5.81 -11.45
CA LEU A 209 -6.07 4.35 -11.63
C LEU A 209 -7.39 3.63 -11.39
N LEU A 210 -8.15 4.02 -10.37
CA LEU A 210 -9.50 3.48 -10.11
C LEU A 210 -10.43 3.69 -11.30
N HIS A 211 -10.34 4.85 -11.96
CA HIS A 211 -11.14 5.16 -13.15
C HIS A 211 -10.72 4.39 -14.41
N ASP A 212 -9.41 4.19 -14.65
CA ASP A 212 -8.92 3.32 -15.73
C ASP A 212 -9.53 1.90 -15.65
N ARG A 213 -9.74 1.45 -14.41
CA ARG A 213 -10.19 0.10 -14.06
C ARG A 213 -11.70 -0.07 -14.08
N SER A 214 -12.46 0.86 -13.50
CA SER A 214 -13.88 0.67 -13.14
C SER A 214 -14.83 0.63 -14.34
N TRP A 215 -14.67 1.50 -15.33
CA TRP A 215 -15.68 1.68 -16.39
C TRP A 215 -15.23 1.24 -17.78
N THR A 216 -13.94 1.41 -18.06
CA THR A 216 -13.43 1.33 -19.42
C THR A 216 -12.70 0.02 -19.69
N ASN A 217 -12.31 -0.69 -18.63
CA ASN A 217 -11.51 -1.91 -18.66
C ASN A 217 -10.31 -1.83 -19.63
N ARG A 218 -9.74 -0.64 -19.78
CA ARG A 218 -8.70 -0.43 -20.79
C ARG A 218 -7.36 -0.97 -20.33
N HIS A 219 -7.18 -1.13 -19.02
CA HIS A 219 -5.98 -1.72 -18.43
C HIS A 219 -4.72 -1.01 -18.95
N THR A 220 -4.84 0.31 -19.15
CA THR A 220 -3.91 1.11 -19.96
C THR A 220 -2.52 1.15 -19.33
N LEU A 221 -2.49 1.04 -18.00
CA LEU A 221 -1.31 1.17 -17.16
C LEU A 221 -0.84 -0.16 -16.56
N ASP A 222 -1.51 -1.28 -16.83
CA ASP A 222 -1.27 -2.56 -16.16
C ASP A 222 0.17 -3.07 -16.23
N THR A 223 0.70 -3.19 -17.44
CA THR A 223 2.08 -3.64 -17.67
C THR A 223 3.07 -2.68 -17.05
N LEU A 224 2.79 -1.38 -17.14
CA LEU A 224 3.62 -0.35 -16.52
C LEU A 224 3.64 -0.53 -14.99
N LEU A 225 2.48 -0.66 -14.35
CA LEU A 225 2.38 -0.82 -12.90
C LEU A 225 3.01 -2.13 -12.43
N TYR A 226 2.79 -3.24 -13.13
CA TYR A 226 3.42 -4.52 -12.83
C TYR A 226 4.95 -4.41 -12.85
N ASN A 227 5.51 -3.81 -13.91
CA ASN A 227 6.95 -3.59 -14.00
C ASN A 227 7.46 -2.70 -12.86
N LYS A 228 6.67 -1.71 -12.42
CA LYS A 228 7.03 -0.82 -11.31
C LYS A 228 6.98 -1.50 -9.94
N ILE A 229 6.20 -2.58 -9.78
CA ILE A 229 6.30 -3.45 -8.61
C ILE A 229 7.62 -4.22 -8.64
N LYS A 230 7.96 -4.79 -9.80
CA LYS A 230 9.20 -5.56 -10.00
C LYS A 230 10.47 -4.73 -9.75
N THR A 231 10.39 -3.40 -9.88
CA THR A 231 11.48 -2.47 -9.55
C THR A 231 11.35 -1.82 -8.17
N GLY A 232 10.32 -2.13 -7.39
CA GLY A 232 10.09 -1.54 -6.06
C GLY A 232 9.64 -0.07 -6.07
N GLU A 233 9.19 0.45 -7.21
CA GLU A 233 8.69 1.82 -7.36
C GLU A 233 7.17 1.94 -7.08
N PHE A 234 6.43 0.83 -7.12
CA PHE A 234 4.99 0.77 -6.83
C PHE A 234 4.66 -0.32 -5.81
N HIS A 235 3.84 0.02 -4.82
CA HIS A 235 3.51 -0.90 -3.74
C HIS A 235 2.58 -2.02 -4.24
N PRO A 236 2.90 -3.31 -4.00
CA PRO A 236 2.14 -4.42 -4.57
C PRO A 236 0.72 -4.56 -4.02
N GLN A 237 0.45 -4.12 -2.79
CA GLN A 237 -0.92 -4.06 -2.28
C GLN A 237 -1.78 -3.12 -3.14
N ASN A 238 -1.30 -1.94 -3.53
CA ASN A 238 -2.10 -1.03 -4.35
C ASN A 238 -2.48 -1.66 -5.69
N TYR A 239 -1.54 -2.39 -6.30
CA TYR A 239 -1.82 -3.15 -7.52
C TYR A 239 -2.84 -4.26 -7.32
N ALA A 240 -2.70 -5.07 -6.27
CA ALA A 240 -3.63 -6.15 -5.95
C ALA A 240 -5.06 -5.63 -5.77
N LEU A 241 -5.24 -4.53 -5.03
CA LEU A 241 -6.55 -3.89 -4.85
C LEU A 241 -7.16 -3.44 -6.19
N LEU A 242 -6.36 -2.79 -7.04
CA LEU A 242 -6.80 -2.30 -8.37
C LEU A 242 -7.22 -3.45 -9.29
N LYS A 243 -6.53 -4.60 -9.22
CA LYS A 243 -6.87 -5.80 -9.99
C LYS A 243 -8.15 -6.44 -9.49
N ASP A 244 -8.31 -6.48 -8.16
CA ASP A 244 -9.41 -7.17 -7.52
C ASP A 244 -10.78 -6.49 -7.68
N GLN A 245 -10.80 -5.18 -7.90
CA GLN A 245 -12.03 -4.41 -8.10
C GLN A 245 -12.87 -4.86 -9.32
N ASN A 246 -12.30 -5.61 -10.26
CA ASN A 246 -12.96 -5.95 -11.53
C ASN A 246 -12.99 -7.44 -11.87
N ILE A 247 -12.68 -8.32 -10.90
CA ILE A 247 -12.53 -9.78 -11.10
C ILE A 247 -13.71 -10.42 -11.83
N SER A 248 -14.94 -9.93 -11.60
CA SER A 248 -16.16 -10.52 -12.14
C SER A 248 -16.61 -9.96 -13.49
N ARG A 249 -15.97 -8.90 -13.99
CA ARG A 249 -16.47 -8.13 -15.14
C ARG A 249 -15.64 -8.30 -16.40
N PHE A 250 -14.35 -8.60 -16.30
CA PHE A 250 -13.46 -8.51 -17.45
C PHE A 250 -12.30 -9.50 -17.46
N LYS A 251 -11.74 -9.76 -18.67
CA LYS A 251 -10.61 -10.67 -18.90
C LYS A 251 -9.28 -9.98 -18.57
N ASP A 252 -8.43 -10.67 -17.81
CA ASP A 252 -7.10 -10.16 -17.44
C ASP A 252 -6.12 -10.19 -18.62
N THR A 253 -5.83 -9.01 -19.18
CA THR A 253 -4.92 -8.83 -20.32
C THR A 253 -3.43 -8.87 -19.98
N VAL A 254 -3.07 -8.81 -18.69
CA VAL A 254 -1.67 -8.85 -18.23
C VAL A 254 -1.23 -10.22 -17.74
N SER A 255 -2.18 -11.13 -17.51
CA SER A 255 -1.91 -12.49 -17.06
C SER A 255 -0.80 -13.16 -17.86
N TYR A 256 -0.70 -12.92 -19.17
CA TYR A 256 0.37 -13.45 -20.04
C TYR A 256 1.80 -13.02 -19.65
N TYR A 257 1.98 -11.85 -19.02
CA TYR A 257 3.29 -11.35 -18.60
C TYR A 257 3.67 -11.78 -17.18
N GLN A 258 2.78 -12.48 -16.48
CA GLN A 258 2.99 -12.94 -15.12
C GLN A 258 3.53 -14.36 -15.12
N ASP A 259 4.44 -14.66 -14.20
CA ASP A 259 4.93 -16.03 -14.00
C ASP A 259 3.79 -16.98 -13.56
N ASN A 260 2.79 -16.43 -12.86
CA ASN A 260 1.54 -17.10 -12.50
C ASN A 260 0.35 -16.29 -13.04
N PRO A 261 -0.21 -16.63 -14.22
CA PRO A 261 -1.32 -15.89 -14.84
C PRO A 261 -2.59 -16.05 -14.01
N TYR A 262 -2.78 -15.19 -13.01
CA TYR A 262 -3.94 -15.22 -12.14
C TYR A 262 -4.29 -13.81 -11.65
N SER A 263 -5.55 -13.45 -11.88
CA SER A 263 -6.02 -12.06 -11.80
C SER A 263 -6.61 -11.67 -10.45
N VAL A 264 -6.58 -12.59 -9.48
CA VAL A 264 -7.25 -12.46 -8.18
C VAL A 264 -6.20 -12.53 -7.07
N TYR A 265 -6.13 -11.48 -6.26
CA TYR A 265 -5.18 -11.35 -5.16
C TYR A 265 -5.84 -11.42 -3.78
N GLY A 266 -7.17 -11.46 -3.71
CA GLY A 266 -7.98 -11.65 -2.49
C GLY A 266 -8.07 -10.42 -1.57
N SER A 267 -7.77 -9.22 -2.08
CA SER A 267 -7.85 -7.93 -1.38
C SER A 267 -9.27 -7.56 -0.90
N PHE A 268 -10.32 -8.18 -1.44
CA PHE A 268 -11.72 -7.94 -1.07
C PHE A 268 -12.24 -8.84 0.08
N GLY A 269 -11.38 -9.64 0.69
CA GLY A 269 -11.76 -10.62 1.71
C GLY A 269 -11.77 -10.11 3.15
N ILE A 270 -11.80 -8.80 3.40
CA ILE A 270 -11.78 -8.24 4.75
C ILE A 270 -13.02 -7.36 4.96
N TYR A 271 -13.79 -7.66 6.00
CA TYR A 271 -15.02 -6.96 6.33
C TYR A 271 -14.99 -6.46 7.77
N VAL A 272 -15.64 -5.32 8.01
CA VAL A 272 -16.00 -4.84 9.34
C VAL A 272 -17.52 -4.79 9.40
N LEU A 273 -18.11 -5.59 10.29
CA LEU A 273 -19.55 -5.72 10.47
C LEU A 273 -19.87 -5.67 11.94
N ASP A 274 -20.78 -4.77 12.34
CA ASP A 274 -21.20 -4.57 13.73
C ASP A 274 -20.01 -4.31 14.67
N LYS A 275 -19.01 -3.58 14.17
CA LYS A 275 -17.71 -3.32 14.83
C LYS A 275 -16.85 -4.57 15.09
N GLU A 276 -17.11 -5.67 14.39
CA GLU A 276 -16.28 -6.86 14.41
C GLU A 276 -15.54 -7.07 13.09
N PHE A 277 -14.31 -7.59 13.17
CA PHE A 277 -13.48 -7.92 12.01
C PHE A 277 -13.81 -9.32 11.50
N PHE A 278 -13.97 -9.46 10.18
CA PHE A 278 -14.19 -10.73 9.51
C PHE A 278 -13.20 -10.92 8.35
N ALA A 279 -12.55 -12.07 8.32
CA ALA A 279 -11.72 -12.52 7.19
C ALA A 279 -12.51 -13.56 6.37
N GLY A 280 -12.80 -13.26 5.12
CA GLY A 280 -13.53 -14.15 4.22
C GLY A 280 -12.73 -15.40 3.83
N LYS A 281 -13.39 -16.56 3.78
CA LYS A 281 -12.80 -17.83 3.34
C LYS A 281 -12.54 -17.91 1.83
N LEU A 282 -13.07 -16.94 1.06
CA LEU A 282 -12.98 -16.88 -0.40
C LEU A 282 -13.34 -18.21 -1.09
N VAL A 283 -14.38 -18.91 -0.61
CA VAL A 283 -14.74 -20.30 -0.97
C VAL A 283 -14.89 -20.60 -2.47
N LYS A 284 -15.06 -19.56 -3.30
CA LYS A 284 -15.18 -19.69 -4.77
C LYS A 284 -13.83 -19.61 -5.50
N PHE A 285 -12.74 -19.35 -4.78
CA PHE A 285 -11.41 -19.14 -5.34
C PHE A 285 -10.43 -20.18 -4.83
N ASP A 286 -9.45 -20.48 -5.68
CA ASP A 286 -8.32 -21.33 -5.32
C ASP A 286 -7.30 -20.50 -4.53
N ILE A 287 -7.29 -20.67 -3.21
CA ILE A 287 -6.39 -19.95 -2.29
C ILE A 287 -4.92 -20.17 -2.65
N GLN A 288 -4.55 -21.37 -3.10
CA GLN A 288 -3.16 -21.64 -3.47
C GLN A 288 -2.75 -20.86 -4.72
N LYS A 289 -3.67 -20.68 -5.68
CA LYS A 289 -3.42 -19.79 -6.83
C LYS A 289 -3.36 -18.33 -6.44
N ILE A 290 -4.22 -17.88 -5.52
CA ILE A 290 -4.15 -16.52 -4.97
C ILE A 290 -2.78 -16.30 -4.33
N ASP A 291 -2.36 -17.19 -3.42
CA ASP A 291 -1.09 -17.04 -2.70
C ASP A 291 0.12 -17.08 -3.65
N LYS A 292 0.07 -17.89 -4.72
CA LYS A 292 1.10 -17.87 -5.78
C LYS A 292 1.13 -16.56 -6.55
N ALA A 293 -0.04 -16.01 -6.90
CA ALA A 293 -0.13 -14.72 -7.60
C ALA A 293 0.36 -13.57 -6.71
N ARG A 294 -0.02 -13.59 -5.42
CA ARG A 294 0.47 -12.66 -4.39
C ARG A 294 1.99 -12.75 -4.28
N ALA A 295 2.56 -13.94 -4.17
CA ALA A 295 4.01 -14.13 -4.11
C ALA A 295 4.74 -13.63 -5.37
N ASP A 296 4.14 -13.76 -6.57
CA ASP A 296 4.72 -13.21 -7.81
C ASP A 296 4.94 -11.69 -7.72
N ILE A 297 4.05 -10.97 -7.05
CA ILE A 297 4.19 -9.52 -6.83
C ILE A 297 4.74 -9.18 -5.44
N TYR A 298 5.42 -10.12 -4.78
CA TYR A 298 6.05 -9.96 -3.46
C TYR A 298 5.09 -9.69 -2.30
N LEU A 299 3.81 -10.06 -2.43
CA LEU A 299 2.86 -10.05 -1.31
C LEU A 299 2.96 -11.32 -0.48
N GLU A 300 2.64 -11.16 0.79
CA GLU A 300 2.43 -12.22 1.75
C GLU A 300 1.22 -13.10 1.42
N PRO A 301 1.12 -14.34 1.90
CA PRO A 301 -0.08 -15.16 1.80
C PRO A 301 -1.31 -14.50 2.44
N LEU A 302 -2.51 -14.87 2.00
CA LEU A 302 -3.76 -14.28 2.50
C LEU A 302 -3.93 -14.36 4.02
N LYS A 303 -3.50 -15.46 4.63
CA LYS A 303 -3.58 -15.63 6.09
C LYS A 303 -2.78 -14.56 6.84
N GLU A 304 -1.55 -14.28 6.40
CA GLU A 304 -0.71 -13.24 6.99
C GLU A 304 -1.33 -11.85 6.80
N MET A 305 -1.90 -11.58 5.61
CA MET A 305 -2.67 -10.35 5.36
C MET A 305 -3.87 -10.21 6.33
N TYR A 306 -4.62 -11.29 6.57
CA TYR A 306 -5.75 -11.28 7.50
C TYR A 306 -5.31 -11.09 8.96
N ALA A 307 -4.20 -11.70 9.38
CA ALA A 307 -3.63 -11.48 10.71
C ALA A 307 -3.28 -10.00 10.94
N LYS A 308 -2.63 -9.38 9.95
CA LYS A 308 -2.33 -7.93 9.97
C LYS A 308 -3.60 -7.10 10.02
N GLY A 309 -4.59 -7.39 9.17
CA GLY A 309 -5.87 -6.69 9.16
C GLY A 309 -6.59 -6.74 10.52
N ALA A 310 -6.65 -7.93 11.12
CA ALA A 310 -7.26 -8.13 12.44
C ALA A 310 -6.52 -7.35 13.55
N TYR A 311 -5.19 -7.31 13.48
CA TYR A 311 -4.38 -6.56 14.45
C TYR A 311 -4.53 -5.05 14.27
N GLN A 312 -4.41 -4.54 13.03
CA GLN A 312 -4.58 -3.12 12.70
C GLN A 312 -5.97 -2.60 13.09
N TYR A 313 -7.01 -3.42 12.90
CA TYR A 313 -8.38 -3.06 13.30
C TYR A 313 -8.48 -2.70 14.80
N LYS A 314 -7.74 -3.42 15.65
CA LYS A 314 -7.67 -3.17 17.10
C LYS A 314 -6.60 -2.14 17.51
N ASN A 315 -5.55 -1.98 16.69
CA ASN A 315 -4.40 -1.13 16.94
C ASN A 315 -4.27 -0.13 15.79
N GLN A 316 -5.18 0.84 15.76
CA GLN A 316 -5.36 1.79 14.66
C GLN A 316 -4.16 2.72 14.44
N GLU A 317 -3.21 2.76 15.37
CA GLU A 317 -1.95 3.49 15.19
C GLU A 317 -1.01 2.83 14.17
N TYR A 318 -1.21 1.56 13.80
CA TYR A 318 -0.41 0.89 12.77
C TYR A 318 -1.14 0.89 11.42
N HIS A 319 -0.37 0.87 10.34
CA HIS A 319 -0.88 0.90 8.97
C HIS A 319 -0.20 -0.18 8.13
N PHE A 320 -0.72 -1.41 8.17
CA PHE A 320 -0.26 -2.53 7.35
C PHE A 320 -1.01 -2.63 6.03
N LEU A 321 -2.32 -2.38 6.08
CA LEU A 321 -3.26 -2.37 4.97
C LEU A 321 -3.87 -0.98 4.82
N ASP A 322 -4.10 -0.54 3.59
CA ASP A 322 -4.93 0.66 3.34
C ASP A 322 -6.36 0.38 3.81
N PHE A 323 -7.04 1.35 4.44
CA PHE A 323 -8.43 1.17 4.88
C PHE A 323 -9.39 0.81 3.75
N LYS A 324 -9.04 1.09 2.49
CA LYS A 324 -9.77 0.61 1.31
C LYS A 324 -9.89 -0.91 1.21
N TYR A 325 -9.06 -1.65 1.97
CA TYR A 325 -9.16 -3.10 2.11
C TYR A 325 -10.28 -3.53 3.07
N MET A 326 -10.67 -2.67 4.02
CA MET A 326 -11.65 -3.00 5.05
C MET A 326 -13.02 -2.48 4.63
N PHE A 327 -13.89 -3.40 4.20
CA PHE A 327 -15.26 -3.04 3.82
C PHE A 327 -16.13 -2.93 5.07
N ILE A 328 -16.50 -1.71 5.45
CA ILE A 328 -17.54 -1.47 6.47
C ILE A 328 -18.90 -1.77 5.83
N VAL A 329 -19.63 -2.72 6.40
CA VAL A 329 -20.85 -3.30 5.79
C VAL A 329 -22.04 -3.32 6.74
N ASP A 330 -22.04 -2.43 7.74
CA ASP A 330 -23.09 -2.31 8.76
C ASP A 330 -24.49 -2.05 8.16
N ASP A 331 -24.55 -1.38 7.01
CA ASP A 331 -25.81 -1.05 6.31
C ASP A 331 -26.24 -2.11 5.27
N PHE A 332 -25.54 -3.25 5.19
CA PHE A 332 -25.93 -4.30 4.24
C PHE A 332 -27.25 -4.97 4.65
N PRO A 333 -28.03 -5.50 3.68
CA PRO A 333 -29.19 -6.34 4.00
C PRO A 333 -28.79 -7.51 4.92
N GLU A 334 -29.66 -7.89 5.85
CA GLU A 334 -29.37 -8.96 6.83
C GLU A 334 -28.94 -10.28 6.17
N GLU A 335 -29.52 -10.64 5.03
CA GLU A 335 -29.09 -11.83 4.26
C GLU A 335 -27.61 -11.75 3.83
N ALA A 336 -27.13 -10.56 3.46
CA ALA A 336 -25.74 -10.35 3.08
C ALA A 336 -24.82 -10.39 4.31
N LYS A 337 -25.24 -9.81 5.44
CA LYS A 337 -24.51 -9.88 6.72
C LYS A 337 -24.32 -11.33 7.18
N GLU A 338 -25.38 -12.13 7.16
CA GLU A 338 -25.32 -13.55 7.53
C GLU A 338 -24.43 -14.36 6.58
N LYS A 339 -24.43 -14.03 5.27
CA LYS A 339 -23.47 -14.61 4.32
C LYS A 339 -22.03 -14.26 4.66
N ILE A 340 -21.75 -13.03 5.10
CA ILE A 340 -20.40 -12.62 5.50
C ILE A 340 -19.97 -13.42 6.73
N LYS A 341 -20.80 -13.48 7.79
CA LYS A 341 -20.52 -14.26 9.00
C LYS A 341 -20.26 -15.74 8.69
N THR A 342 -21.15 -16.36 7.90
CA THR A 342 -21.06 -17.80 7.56
C THR A 342 -19.84 -18.13 6.69
N ASN A 343 -19.48 -17.24 5.75
CA ASN A 343 -18.37 -17.46 4.81
C ASN A 343 -17.04 -16.87 5.30
N SER A 344 -16.95 -16.48 6.57
CA SER A 344 -15.71 -15.99 7.16
C SER A 344 -15.06 -17.04 8.06
N PHE A 345 -13.77 -16.85 8.29
CA PHE A 345 -13.06 -17.54 9.36
C PHE A 345 -13.60 -17.08 10.71
N THR A 346 -13.69 -18.00 11.65
CA THR A 346 -13.93 -17.71 13.05
C THR A 346 -12.75 -16.95 13.64
N LYS A 347 -12.99 -16.22 14.72
CA LYS A 347 -11.92 -15.51 15.45
C LYS A 347 -10.77 -16.44 15.86
N ALA A 348 -11.10 -17.63 16.38
CA ALA A 348 -10.11 -18.64 16.77
C ALA A 348 -9.25 -19.08 15.57
N GLU A 349 -9.84 -19.30 14.39
CA GLU A 349 -9.07 -19.61 13.18
C GLU A 349 -8.14 -18.46 12.78
N THR A 350 -8.59 -17.20 12.90
CA THR A 350 -7.76 -16.04 12.53
C THR A 350 -6.61 -15.76 13.50
N ASP A 351 -6.76 -16.13 14.78
CA ASP A 351 -5.70 -15.94 15.78
C ASP A 351 -4.46 -16.82 15.46
N ASP A 352 -4.67 -17.97 14.80
CA ASP A 352 -3.61 -18.88 14.35
C ASP A 352 -2.95 -18.46 13.01
N PHE A 353 -3.43 -17.39 12.37
CA PHE A 353 -2.91 -16.97 11.05
C PHE A 353 -1.57 -16.23 11.12
N ASN A 354 -1.15 -15.78 12.30
CA ASN A 354 0.17 -15.17 12.47
C ASN A 354 1.27 -16.25 12.50
N SER A 355 1.49 -16.85 11.34
CA SER A 355 2.45 -17.92 11.11
C SER A 355 3.82 -17.38 10.74
N ILE A 356 4.33 -16.36 11.45
CA ILE A 356 5.73 -15.95 11.30
C ILE A 356 6.57 -17.22 11.30
N ARG A 357 7.20 -17.51 10.15
CA ARG A 357 7.70 -18.85 9.90
C ARG A 357 8.67 -19.17 11.02
N LEU A 358 8.55 -20.32 11.68
CA LEU A 358 9.52 -20.74 12.71
C LEU A 358 10.96 -20.93 12.17
N HIS A 359 11.17 -20.64 10.89
CA HIS A 359 12.46 -20.65 10.22
C HIS A 359 13.15 -19.31 10.45
N ARG A 360 14.48 -19.33 10.66
CA ARG A 360 15.26 -18.10 10.73
C ARG A 360 15.05 -17.28 9.46
N CYS A 361 14.83 -15.97 9.62
CA CYS A 361 14.92 -15.00 8.54
C CYS A 361 16.20 -15.27 7.72
N LYS A 362 16.14 -15.06 6.39
CA LYS A 362 17.29 -15.21 5.46
C LYS A 362 18.55 -14.47 5.94
N TYR A 363 18.35 -13.42 6.73
CA TYR A 363 19.39 -12.56 7.29
C TYR A 363 19.86 -12.94 8.70
N GLY A 364 19.44 -14.11 9.21
CA GLY A 364 19.80 -14.59 10.56
C GLY A 364 19.10 -13.84 11.68
N LEU A 365 18.10 -13.02 11.36
CA LEU A 365 17.27 -12.34 12.36
C LEU A 365 16.39 -13.36 13.09
N ARG A 366 16.12 -13.07 14.36
CA ARG A 366 15.25 -13.89 15.21
C ARG A 366 13.80 -13.49 14.98
N HIS A 367 12.94 -14.50 14.93
CA HIS A 367 11.50 -14.35 15.00
C HIS A 367 10.98 -14.56 16.42
#